data_AF-A0A831S612-F1
#
_entry.id   AF-A0A831S612-F1
#
_cell.length_a   1.000
_cell.length_b   1.000
_cell.length_c   1.000
_cell.angle_alpha   90.00
_cell.angle_beta   90.00
_cell.angle_gamma   90.00
#
_symmetry.space_group_name_H-M   'P 1'
#
loop_
_entity.id
_entity.type
_entity.pdbx_description
1 polymer ?
#
loop_
_entity_poly.entity_id
_entity_poly.type
_entity_poly.pdbx_seq_one_letter_code
_entity_poly.pdbx_strand_id
1 'polypeptide(L)' 'MSTRVHNRCSRCGRPKGYLRRFKMCRICVRELAAKGEIMGLRKSSW' A
#
# COMPACT_ATOMS: atom_id res chain seq x y z
N MET A 1 3.11 -25.07 8.49
CA MET A 1 2.10 -24.02 8.75
C MET A 1 2.32 -22.81 7.84
N SER A 2 1.84 -22.85 6.60
CA SER A 2 1.97 -21.74 5.63
C SER A 2 0.73 -20.83 5.58
N THR A 3 -0.44 -21.38 5.93
CA THR A 3 -1.75 -20.71 5.85
C THR A 3 -1.97 -19.54 6.83
N ARG A 4 -1.08 -19.34 7.82
CA ARG A 4 -1.19 -18.25 8.81
C ARG A 4 -0.42 -16.98 8.42
N VAL A 5 0.33 -16.98 7.32
CA VAL A 5 1.11 -15.81 6.90
C VAL A 5 0.19 -14.77 6.29
N HIS A 6 0.13 -13.59 6.91
CA HIS A 6 -0.68 -12.46 6.44
C HIS A 6 0.22 -11.30 6.02
N ASN A 7 -0.04 -10.75 4.82
CA ASN A 7 0.62 -9.54 4.37
C ASN A 7 0.11 -8.33 5.14
N ARG A 8 0.96 -7.76 5.98
CA ARG A 8 0.68 -6.55 6.75
C ARG A 8 1.41 -5.37 6.14
N CYS A 9 0.83 -4.18 6.25
CA CYS A 9 1.53 -2.95 5.87
C CYS A 9 2.79 -2.78 6.72
N SER A 10 3.94 -2.52 6.09
CA SER A 10 5.21 -2.27 6.78
C SER A 10 5.20 -0.99 7.62
N ARG A 11 4.42 0.02 7.24
CA ARG A 11 4.38 1.33 7.93
C ARG A 11 3.42 1.35 9.13
N CYS A 12 2.23 0.76 8.99
CA CYS A 12 1.14 0.89 9.97
C CYS A 12 0.56 -0.44 10.46
N GLY A 13 1.11 -1.59 10.03
CA GLY A 13 0.69 -2.92 10.50
C GLY A 13 -0.69 -3.37 10.02
N ARG A 14 -1.39 -2.58 9.21
CA ARG A 14 -2.77 -2.88 8.79
C ARG A 14 -2.86 -4.25 8.08
N PRO A 15 -3.75 -5.15 8.52
CA PRO A 15 -3.83 -6.52 7.98
C PRO A 15 -4.66 -6.64 6.69
N LYS A 16 -5.43 -5.61 6.32
CA LYS A 16 -6.33 -5.60 5.16
C LYS A 16 -6.02 -4.47 4.19
N GLY A 17 -6.37 -4.68 2.92
CA GLY A 17 -6.16 -3.69 1.86
C GLY A 17 -4.68 -3.48 1.53
N TYR A 18 -3.92 -4.58 1.50
CA TYR A 18 -2.49 -4.61 1.18
C TYR A 18 -2.28 -4.63 -0.34
N LEU A 19 -1.62 -3.59 -0.85
CA LEU A 19 -1.22 -3.47 -2.24
C LEU A 19 0.17 -4.12 -2.41
N ARG A 20 0.21 -5.30 -3.04
CA ARG A 20 1.45 -6.10 -3.20
C ARG A 20 2.55 -5.37 -3.95
N ARG A 21 2.20 -4.57 -4.96
CA ARG A 21 3.14 -3.73 -5.74
C ARG A 21 3.93 -2.75 -4.87
N PHE A 22 3.27 -2.16 -3.88
CA PHE A 22 3.86 -1.13 -3.00
C PHE A 22 4.21 -1.66 -1.61
N LYS A 23 3.94 -2.95 -1.32
CA LYS A 23 4.11 -3.60 0.00
C LYS A 23 3.49 -2.82 1.18
N MET A 24 2.40 -2.11 0.93
CA MET A 24 1.77 -1.19 1.89
C MET A 24 0.24 -1.27 1.83
N CYS A 25 -0.44 -0.73 2.84
CA CYS A 25 -1.89 -0.61 2.79
C CYS A 25 -2.35 0.55 1.90
N ARG A 26 -3.60 0.49 1.43
CA ARG A 26 -4.22 1.52 0.59
C ARG A 26 -4.16 2.94 1.16
N ILE A 27 -4.15 3.11 2.48
CA ILE A 27 -4.11 4.45 3.12
C ILE A 27 -2.73 5.05 2.97
N CYS A 28 -1.69 4.33 3.39
CA CYS A 28 -0.32 4.81 3.31
C CYS A 28 0.08 5.07 1.85
N VAL A 29 -0.34 4.21 0.92
CA VAL A 29 -0.11 4.44 -0.51
C VAL A 29 -0.78 5.74 -0.96
N ARG A 30 -2.04 6.00 -0.56
CA ARG A 30 -2.74 7.23 -0.92
C ARG A 30 -2.08 8.48 -0.34
N GLU A 31 -1.64 8.44 0.92
CA GLU A 31 -0.94 9.56 1.56
C GLU A 31 0.38 9.88 0.87
N LEU A 32 1.19 8.84 0.58
CA LEU A 32 2.46 8.99 -0.11
C LEU A 32 2.26 9.44 -1.57
N ALA A 33 1.23 8.93 -2.25
CA ALA A 33 0.85 9.38 -3.59
C ALA A 33 0.46 10.86 -3.60
N ALA A 34 -0.31 11.31 -2.60
CA ALA A 34 -0.70 12.71 -2.46
C ALA A 34 0.49 13.62 -2.16
N LYS A 35 1.49 13.12 -1.43
CA LYS A 35 2.76 13.82 -1.15
C LYS A 35 3.75 13.77 -2.32
N GLY A 36 3.51 12.95 -3.35
CA GLY A 36 4.44 12.74 -4.45
C GLY A 36 5.65 11.87 -4.12
N GLU A 37 5.65 11.16 -2.98
CA GLU A 37 6.75 10.29 -2.55
C GLU A 37 6.80 8.96 -3.34
N ILE A 38 5.71 8.60 -4.04
CA ILE A 38 5.66 7.42 -4.91
C ILE A 38 5.86 7.86 -6.36
N MET A 39 7.07 7.67 -6.88
CA MET A 39 7.37 7.92 -8.29
C MET A 39 6.49 7.07 -9.21
N GLY A 40 5.96 7.70 -10.27
CA GLY A 40 5.14 7.02 -11.29
C GLY A 40 3.67 6.80 -10.89
N LEU A 41 3.23 7.29 -9.73
CA LEU A 41 1.83 7.21 -9.31
C LEU A 41 1.14 8.57 -9.49
N ARG A 42 0.24 8.68 -10.47
CA ARG A 42 -0.61 9.85 -10.71
C ARG A 42 -2.09 9.46 -10.69
N LYS A 43 -2.96 10.42 -10.41
CA LYS A 43 -4.41 10.24 -10.56
C LYS A 43 -4.73 10.01 -12.04
N SER A 44 -5.48 8.96 -12.35
CA SER A 44 -5.98 8.71 -13.70
C SER A 44 -7.16 9.63 -13.99
N SER A 45 -7.17 10.17 -15.20
CA SER A 45 -8.27 10.93 -15.80
C SER A 45 -8.60 10.21 -17.10
N TRP A 46 -9.61 9.36 -17.08
CA TRP A 46 -10.30 8.89 -18.27
C TRP A 46 -11.70 9.46 -18.22
#